data_AF-A0A428C589-F1
#
_entry.id   AF-A0A428C589-F1
#
_cell.length_a   1.000
_cell.length_b   1.000
_cell.length_c   1.000
_cell.angle_alpha   90.00
_cell.angle_beta   90.00
_cell.angle_gamma   90.00
#
_symmetry.space_group_name_H-M   'P 1'
#
loop_
_entity.id
_entity.type
_entity.pdbx_description
1 polymer ?
#
loop_
_entity_poly.entity_id
_entity_poly.type
_entity_poly.pdbx_seq_one_letter_code
_entity_poly.pdbx_strand_id
1 'polypeptide(L)'
;MQITNNRDSKNILEETSDILNNSWIFQGLSNSVEIPPELFNGGNGEFLNIISDLYFIESINRMEESEEKNDIATSIAEYHKILIFLKNIYNNEVKKSISHLIHNNIEKQSNSMYSDFKNLSSIWDYIFLDSKDDFDSNKTINTILFFYIFLENLYSESPKNNNYKDFSREIANSLNGLVKQVILPAEDNKYIDLVCNLTFYIESTNYMFDKLINKCQNSLLFTFTVNDFKDFSKKSFLRTIVKEIKRAVLKNPRLHNILNKDVNCLAIMTFNNKKYIAVNGLDIDDKLNERYNNKKEIITIIIELLKKDSTELKYVEISNKTKYSFAFPTINNDSKKNKGFITYKMYKQFNENNKYKSYNRMFTCCERKLIAEAMKSVNNNSSNLIKLTISMKPCELCKRIIEYTKKTKKVHISINKAKKSSSIKQEKLIEMDTLAQEIYNKYNCTNR
;
A
#
# COMPACT_ATOMS: atom_id res chain seq x y z
N MET A 1 20.29 -4.63 47.04
CA MET A 1 21.19 -4.75 45.87
C MET A 1 20.36 -5.03 44.60
N GLN A 2 19.39 -4.16 44.28
CA GLN A 2 18.41 -4.35 43.18
C GLN A 2 18.38 -3.15 42.20
N ILE A 3 19.18 -2.11 42.44
CA ILE A 3 19.09 -0.83 41.71
C ILE A 3 19.99 -0.84 40.45
N THR A 4 20.97 -1.74 40.35
CA THR A 4 21.89 -1.82 39.20
C THR A 4 21.28 -2.53 37.99
N ASN A 5 20.58 -3.66 38.19
CA ASN A 5 20.04 -4.47 37.08
C ASN A 5 18.93 -3.77 36.29
N ASN A 6 18.11 -2.96 36.94
CA ASN A 6 16.96 -2.32 36.31
C ASN A 6 17.37 -1.15 35.39
N ARG A 7 18.53 -0.53 35.66
CA ARG A 7 19.08 0.55 34.84
C ARG A 7 19.62 0.01 33.51
N ASP A 8 20.21 -1.18 33.53
CA ASP A 8 20.76 -1.84 32.34
C ASP A 8 19.63 -2.37 31.43
N SER A 9 18.61 -3.04 31.99
CA SER A 9 17.44 -3.48 31.20
C SER A 9 16.68 -2.33 30.55
N LYS A 10 16.52 -1.20 31.26
CA LYS A 10 15.84 -0.03 30.72
C LYS A 10 16.60 0.57 29.54
N ASN A 11 17.92 0.70 29.63
CA ASN A 11 18.74 1.19 28.52
C ASN A 11 18.62 0.29 27.28
N ILE A 12 18.69 -1.04 27.45
CA ILE A 12 18.52 -2.01 26.35
C ILE A 12 17.14 -1.85 25.68
N LEU A 13 16.08 -1.68 26.48
CA LEU A 13 14.73 -1.47 25.96
C LEU A 13 14.56 -0.12 25.24
N GLU A 14 15.23 0.94 25.72
CA GLU A 14 15.27 2.24 25.05
C GLU A 14 15.99 2.14 23.70
N GLU A 15 17.16 1.50 23.63
CA GLU A 15 17.88 1.23 22.37
C GLU A 15 17.02 0.41 21.40
N THR A 16 16.32 -0.62 21.90
CA THR A 16 15.40 -1.43 21.09
C THR A 16 14.21 -0.61 20.58
N SER A 17 13.72 0.34 21.38
CA SER A 17 12.66 1.26 20.99
C SER A 17 13.08 2.14 19.81
N ASP A 18 14.33 2.63 19.81
CA ASP A 18 14.89 3.43 18.72
C ASP A 18 14.89 2.66 17.40
N ILE A 19 15.23 1.37 17.43
CA ILE A 19 15.18 0.49 16.23
C ILE A 19 13.77 0.45 15.63
N LEU A 20 12.72 0.41 16.46
CA LEU A 20 11.33 0.39 15.98
C LEU A 20 10.85 1.75 15.47
N ASN A 21 11.52 2.84 15.87
CA ASN A 21 11.22 4.22 15.48
C ASN A 21 12.02 4.68 14.25
N ASN A 22 13.08 3.95 13.88
CA ASN A 22 13.86 4.25 12.69
C ASN A 22 13.02 4.23 11.41
N SER A 23 13.37 5.14 10.49
CA SER A 23 12.84 5.18 9.13
C SER A 23 13.05 3.85 8.41
N TRP A 24 12.03 3.41 7.67
CA TRP A 24 12.12 2.22 6.85
C TRP A 24 12.78 2.56 5.52
N ILE A 25 13.72 1.72 5.07
CA ILE A 25 14.46 1.97 3.84
C ILE A 25 13.79 1.24 2.68
N PHE A 26 13.35 1.99 1.68
CA PHE A 26 12.71 1.47 0.47
C PHE A 26 13.60 1.70 -0.76
N GLN A 27 13.66 0.71 -1.65
CA GLN A 27 14.46 0.82 -2.88
C GLN A 27 13.72 1.62 -3.95
N GLY A 28 14.31 2.71 -4.41
CA GLY A 28 13.90 3.46 -5.58
C GLY A 28 14.65 3.02 -6.85
N LEU A 29 14.42 3.70 -7.95
CA LEU A 29 15.02 3.35 -9.24
C LEU A 29 16.52 3.65 -9.35
N SER A 30 17.00 4.63 -8.60
CA SER A 30 18.41 5.03 -8.58
C SER A 30 18.96 5.32 -7.17
N ASN A 31 18.12 5.19 -6.14
CA ASN A 31 18.45 5.55 -4.77
C ASN A 31 17.65 4.69 -3.77
N SER A 32 18.03 4.71 -2.50
CA SER A 32 17.16 4.30 -1.40
C SER A 32 16.43 5.52 -0.84
N VAL A 33 15.21 5.33 -0.35
CA VAL A 33 14.35 6.37 0.22
C VAL A 33 13.98 5.95 1.64
N GLU A 34 14.19 6.85 2.59
CA GLU A 34 13.78 6.69 3.97
C GLU A 34 12.31 7.07 4.13
N ILE A 35 11.55 6.21 4.82
CA ILE A 35 10.12 6.36 5.02
C ILE A 35 9.82 6.32 6.52
N PRO A 36 9.31 7.41 7.11
CA PRO A 36 8.97 7.43 8.52
C PRO A 36 7.86 6.42 8.86
N PRO A 37 7.98 5.67 9.98
CA PRO A 37 6.96 4.69 10.40
C PRO A 37 5.57 5.30 10.59
N GLU A 38 5.48 6.59 10.89
CA GLU A 38 4.25 7.37 11.11
C GLU A 38 3.33 7.32 9.88
N LEU A 39 3.88 7.23 8.67
CA LEU A 39 3.11 7.13 7.43
C LEU A 39 2.32 5.81 7.34
N PHE A 40 2.76 4.76 8.04
CA PHE A 40 2.03 3.50 8.18
C PHE A 40 1.08 3.50 9.39
N ASN A 41 1.39 4.29 10.42
CA ASN A 41 0.65 4.37 11.69
C ASN A 41 -0.50 5.39 11.70
N GLY A 42 -0.45 6.42 10.83
CA GLY A 42 -1.34 7.60 10.76
C GLY A 42 -2.80 7.34 10.34
N GLY A 43 -3.33 6.16 10.65
CA GLY A 43 -4.76 5.98 10.84
C GLY A 43 -5.59 5.60 9.63
N ASN A 44 -5.03 5.17 8.49
CA ASN A 44 -5.87 4.79 7.35
C ASN A 44 -5.31 3.79 6.33
N GLY A 45 -4.08 3.25 6.48
CA GLY A 45 -3.53 2.28 5.51
C GLY A 45 -3.42 2.78 4.06
N GLU A 46 -3.63 4.08 3.82
CA GLU A 46 -3.60 4.68 2.48
C GLU A 46 -2.19 4.52 1.90
N PHE A 47 -1.16 4.81 2.70
CA PHE A 47 0.23 4.70 2.25
C PHE A 47 0.65 3.26 1.89
N LEU A 48 0.28 2.27 2.70
CA LEU A 48 0.52 0.84 2.43
C LEU A 48 -0.02 0.43 1.04
N ASN A 49 -1.22 0.88 0.71
CA ASN A 49 -1.86 0.55 -0.56
C ASN A 49 -1.21 1.32 -1.73
N ILE A 50 -0.88 2.60 -1.53
CA ILE A 50 -0.17 3.42 -2.53
C ILE A 50 1.17 2.79 -2.87
N ILE A 51 1.98 2.47 -1.87
CA ILE A 51 3.34 1.98 -2.07
C ILE A 51 3.33 0.61 -2.76
N SER A 52 2.43 -0.30 -2.38
CA SER A 52 2.30 -1.60 -3.05
C SER A 52 1.87 -1.45 -4.53
N ASP A 53 0.87 -0.61 -4.81
CA ASP A 53 0.43 -0.36 -6.19
C ASP A 53 1.52 0.34 -7.02
N LEU A 54 2.37 1.17 -6.41
CA LEU A 54 3.49 1.86 -7.05
C LEU A 54 4.51 0.86 -7.63
N TYR A 55 5.03 -0.05 -6.80
CA TYR A 55 5.99 -1.06 -7.25
C TYR A 55 5.41 -1.97 -8.31
N PHE A 56 4.14 -2.38 -8.16
CA PHE A 56 3.45 -3.20 -9.14
C PHE A 56 3.27 -2.50 -10.50
N ILE A 57 2.86 -1.23 -10.51
CA ILE A 57 2.72 -0.49 -11.76
C ILE A 57 4.07 -0.28 -12.42
N GLU A 58 5.11 0.10 -11.68
CA GLU A 58 6.43 0.30 -12.27
C GLU A 58 7.01 -1.02 -12.80
N SER A 59 6.74 -2.16 -12.14
CA SER A 59 7.13 -3.47 -12.66
C SER A 59 6.45 -3.76 -14.01
N ILE A 60 5.14 -3.53 -14.09
CA ILE A 60 4.36 -3.73 -15.32
C ILE A 60 4.80 -2.77 -16.43
N ASN A 61 5.12 -1.53 -16.09
CA ASN A 61 5.56 -0.50 -17.02
C ASN A 61 6.88 -0.84 -17.72
N ARG A 62 7.72 -1.66 -17.09
CA ARG A 62 9.03 -2.11 -17.61
C ARG A 62 8.96 -3.42 -18.38
N MET A 63 7.98 -4.26 -18.09
CA MET A 63 7.87 -5.58 -18.70
C MET A 63 7.23 -5.48 -20.09
N GLU A 64 7.82 -6.18 -21.06
CA GLU A 64 7.10 -6.53 -22.28
C GLU A 64 5.90 -7.41 -21.93
N GLU A 65 4.74 -7.11 -22.53
CA GLU A 65 3.46 -7.73 -22.20
C GLU A 65 3.55 -9.28 -22.30
N SER A 66 3.58 -9.94 -21.15
CA SER A 66 3.41 -11.40 -21.05
C SER A 66 2.57 -11.74 -19.82
N GLU A 67 1.58 -12.60 -20.01
CA GLU A 67 0.62 -12.94 -18.95
C GLU A 67 1.31 -13.59 -17.74
N GLU A 68 2.33 -14.42 -17.99
CA GLU A 68 3.09 -15.07 -16.93
C GLU A 68 3.88 -14.09 -16.06
N LYS A 69 4.57 -13.10 -16.66
CA LYS A 69 5.30 -12.07 -15.91
C LYS A 69 4.35 -11.21 -15.08
N ASN A 70 3.18 -10.87 -15.64
CA ASN A 70 2.15 -10.11 -14.92
C ASN A 70 1.60 -10.86 -13.70
N ASP A 71 1.41 -12.17 -13.80
CA ASP A 71 0.94 -12.98 -12.68
C ASP A 71 1.97 -13.12 -11.57
N ILE A 72 3.26 -13.16 -11.92
CA ILE A 72 4.36 -13.20 -10.95
C ILE A 72 4.53 -11.83 -10.27
N ALA A 73 4.52 -10.74 -11.04
CA ALA A 73 4.51 -9.38 -10.51
C ALA A 73 3.35 -9.18 -9.51
N THR A 74 2.16 -9.68 -9.85
CA THR A 74 1.01 -9.64 -8.96
C THR A 74 1.29 -10.39 -7.66
N SER A 75 1.85 -11.60 -7.74
CA SER A 75 2.12 -12.44 -6.56
C SER A 75 3.18 -11.80 -5.64
N ILE A 76 4.24 -11.23 -6.22
CA ILE A 76 5.30 -10.53 -5.47
C ILE A 76 4.75 -9.25 -4.84
N ALA A 77 3.97 -8.45 -5.58
CA ALA A 77 3.36 -7.24 -5.05
C ALA A 77 2.37 -7.52 -3.91
N GLU A 78 1.59 -8.61 -3.99
CA GLU A 78 0.72 -9.04 -2.90
C GLU A 78 1.51 -9.47 -1.66
N TYR A 79 2.60 -10.22 -1.87
CA TYR A 79 3.47 -10.66 -0.78
C TYR A 79 4.19 -9.48 -0.12
N HIS A 80 4.73 -8.55 -0.92
CA HIS A 80 5.31 -7.29 -0.48
C HIS A 80 4.35 -6.48 0.38
N LYS A 81 3.10 -6.31 -0.08
CA LYS A 81 2.04 -5.66 0.70
C LYS A 81 1.82 -6.33 2.05
N ILE A 82 1.77 -7.66 2.08
CA ILE A 82 1.58 -8.42 3.31
C ILE A 82 2.77 -8.27 4.25
N LEU A 83 4.01 -8.27 3.76
CA LEU A 83 5.20 -8.05 4.59
C LEU A 83 5.21 -6.68 5.24
N ILE A 84 4.91 -5.60 4.49
CA ILE A 84 4.81 -4.24 5.04
C ILE A 84 3.69 -4.18 6.09
N PHE A 85 2.54 -4.76 5.78
CA PHE A 85 1.41 -4.82 6.71
C PHE A 85 1.76 -5.56 8.01
N LEU A 86 2.40 -6.72 7.91
CA LEU A 86 2.83 -7.51 9.06
C LEU A 86 3.90 -6.79 9.87
N LYS A 87 4.91 -6.19 9.23
CA LYS A 87 5.93 -5.36 9.90
C LYS A 87 5.27 -4.22 10.67
N ASN A 88 4.25 -3.58 10.09
CA ASN A 88 3.54 -2.49 10.75
C ASN A 88 2.77 -2.96 11.99
N ILE A 89 2.08 -4.11 11.90
CA ILE A 89 1.41 -4.71 13.06
C ILE A 89 2.44 -5.07 14.13
N TYR A 90 3.49 -5.78 13.73
CA TYR A 90 4.56 -6.20 14.60
C TYR A 90 5.19 -5.03 15.37
N ASN A 91 5.65 -4.00 14.66
CA ASN A 91 6.27 -2.83 15.28
C ASN A 91 5.30 -2.12 16.25
N ASN A 92 4.02 -2.01 15.90
CA ASN A 92 3.03 -1.38 16.78
C ASN A 92 2.77 -2.19 18.05
N GLU A 93 2.68 -3.51 17.95
CA GLU A 93 2.50 -4.36 19.13
C GLU A 93 3.76 -4.33 20.00
N VAL A 94 4.96 -4.49 19.43
CA VAL A 94 6.21 -4.45 20.19
C VAL A 94 6.46 -3.09 20.84
N LYS A 95 6.15 -1.97 20.18
CA LYS A 95 6.28 -0.62 20.77
C LYS A 95 5.42 -0.44 22.01
N LYS A 96 4.15 -0.87 21.97
CA LYS A 96 3.27 -0.86 23.14
C LYS A 96 3.89 -1.64 24.29
N SER A 97 4.46 -2.80 23.95
CA SER A 97 5.06 -3.68 24.92
C SER A 97 6.31 -3.12 25.54
N ILE A 98 7.29 -2.67 24.75
CA ILE A 98 8.50 -2.01 25.25
C ILE A 98 8.13 -0.81 26.13
N SER A 99 7.16 0.00 25.70
CA SER A 99 6.66 1.11 26.51
C SER A 99 6.14 0.60 27.86
N HIS A 100 5.34 -0.47 27.88
CA HIS A 100 4.88 -1.08 29.12
C HIS A 100 6.01 -1.65 29.98
N LEU A 101 7.00 -2.34 29.38
CA LEU A 101 8.16 -2.91 30.08
C LEU A 101 9.05 -1.81 30.72
N ILE A 102 9.18 -0.64 30.08
CA ILE A 102 9.95 0.50 30.60
C ILE A 102 9.23 1.16 31.79
N HIS A 103 7.90 1.24 31.73
CA HIS A 103 7.11 2.00 32.73
C HIS A 103 6.68 1.16 33.93
N ASN A 104 6.59 -0.17 33.80
CA ASN A 104 6.12 -1.08 34.85
C ASN A 104 7.18 -2.11 35.23
N ASN A 105 7.44 -2.28 36.53
CA ASN A 105 8.30 -3.36 37.05
C ASN A 105 7.56 -4.71 36.91
N ILE A 106 7.93 -5.51 35.90
CA ILE A 106 7.21 -6.73 35.47
C ILE A 106 7.48 -7.97 36.32
N GLU A 107 8.33 -7.87 37.35
CA GLU A 107 8.67 -8.97 38.28
C GLU A 107 7.47 -9.70 38.92
N LYS A 108 6.21 -9.27 38.70
CA LYS A 108 5.00 -9.82 39.33
C LYS A 108 3.88 -10.31 38.40
N GLN A 109 4.06 -10.43 37.08
CA GLN A 109 2.94 -10.78 36.18
C GLN A 109 3.04 -12.14 35.44
N SER A 110 4.02 -12.99 35.74
CA SER A 110 4.12 -14.32 35.14
C SER A 110 3.16 -15.33 35.77
N ASN A 111 1.85 -15.08 35.75
CA ASN A 111 0.88 -16.16 35.93
C ASN A 111 0.57 -16.76 34.56
N SER A 112 0.98 -18.01 34.44
CA SER A 112 1.03 -18.85 33.24
C SER A 112 -0.29 -18.93 32.47
N MET A 113 -0.30 -18.43 31.24
CA MET A 113 -1.18 -18.96 30.20
C MET A 113 -0.35 -19.21 28.94
N TYR A 114 0.24 -20.40 28.89
CA TYR A 114 0.89 -20.91 27.68
C TYR A 114 -0.18 -21.14 26.62
N SER A 115 0.02 -20.54 25.44
CA SER A 115 -0.78 -20.87 24.28
C SER A 115 -0.14 -22.05 23.57
N ASP A 116 -0.83 -23.19 23.52
CA ASP A 116 -0.38 -24.37 22.78
C ASP A 116 -1.01 -24.34 21.39
N PHE A 117 -0.25 -23.84 20.41
CA PHE A 117 -0.74 -23.68 19.05
C PHE A 117 -0.65 -25.00 18.28
N LYS A 118 -1.69 -25.34 17.52
CA LYS A 118 -1.71 -26.57 16.71
C LYS A 118 -1.18 -26.36 15.30
N ASN A 119 -1.29 -25.13 14.79
CA ASN A 119 -0.95 -24.76 13.43
C ASN A 119 -0.90 -23.24 13.25
N LEU A 120 -0.41 -22.80 12.09
CA LEU A 120 -0.27 -21.40 11.73
C LEU A 120 -1.60 -20.61 11.75
N SER A 121 -2.72 -21.25 11.40
CA SER A 121 -4.04 -20.60 11.47
C SER A 121 -4.38 -20.19 12.91
N SER A 122 -4.15 -21.08 13.88
CA SER A 122 -4.43 -20.77 15.29
C SER A 122 -3.55 -19.64 15.84
N ILE A 123 -2.31 -19.52 15.33
CA ILE A 123 -1.41 -18.44 15.71
C ILE A 123 -1.89 -17.11 15.13
N TRP A 124 -2.26 -17.06 13.84
CA TRP A 124 -2.79 -15.84 13.23
C TRP A 124 -4.08 -15.36 13.91
N ASP A 125 -4.98 -16.29 14.22
CA ASP A 125 -6.22 -15.97 14.94
C ASP A 125 -5.93 -15.37 16.33
N TYR A 126 -4.90 -15.85 17.02
CA TYR A 126 -4.46 -15.33 18.32
C TYR A 126 -3.79 -13.95 18.21
N ILE A 127 -2.83 -13.78 17.30
CA ILE A 127 -2.09 -12.52 17.14
C ILE A 127 -3.01 -11.38 16.69
N PHE A 128 -3.94 -11.66 15.77
CA PHE A 128 -4.86 -10.64 15.25
C PHE A 128 -6.13 -10.48 16.10
N LEU A 129 -6.28 -11.20 17.21
CA LEU A 129 -7.36 -10.97 18.15
C LEU A 129 -7.22 -9.56 18.75
N ASP A 130 -8.28 -8.75 18.71
CA ASP A 130 -8.29 -7.48 19.45
C ASP A 130 -8.20 -7.78 20.95
N SER A 131 -7.13 -7.34 21.63
CA SER A 131 -7.06 -7.43 23.08
C SER A 131 -8.03 -6.42 23.69
N LYS A 132 -8.80 -6.85 24.69
CA LYS A 132 -9.64 -5.94 25.48
C LYS A 132 -8.81 -5.08 26.44
N ASP A 133 -7.66 -5.61 26.85
CA ASP A 133 -6.69 -4.93 27.69
C ASP A 133 -5.66 -4.19 26.84
N ASP A 134 -5.19 -3.05 27.34
CA ASP A 134 -4.19 -2.21 26.68
C ASP A 134 -2.82 -2.92 26.54
N PHE A 135 -2.57 -3.97 27.34
CA PHE A 135 -1.33 -4.76 27.30
C PHE A 135 -1.56 -6.21 27.76
N ASP A 136 -1.09 -7.17 26.94
CA ASP A 136 -0.99 -8.60 27.27
C ASP A 136 0.46 -9.06 27.02
N SER A 137 1.17 -9.38 28.10
CA SER A 137 2.58 -9.79 28.08
C SER A 137 2.77 -11.14 27.38
N ASN A 138 1.85 -12.08 27.56
CA ASN A 138 1.91 -13.39 26.90
C ASN A 138 1.69 -13.22 25.40
N LYS A 139 0.69 -12.41 25.00
CA LYS A 139 0.45 -12.12 23.59
C LYS A 139 1.67 -11.47 22.94
N THR A 140 2.28 -10.50 23.62
CA THR A 140 3.51 -9.83 23.17
C THR A 140 4.63 -10.82 22.90
N ILE A 141 5.00 -11.65 23.89
CA ILE A 141 6.12 -12.58 23.77
C ILE A 141 5.84 -13.58 22.65
N ASN A 142 4.62 -14.13 22.60
CA ASN A 142 4.21 -15.00 21.50
C ASN A 142 4.31 -14.30 20.14
N THR A 143 3.92 -13.03 20.03
CA THR A 143 4.05 -12.24 18.80
C THR A 143 5.52 -12.08 18.39
N ILE A 144 6.42 -11.71 19.31
CA ILE A 144 7.85 -11.55 19.03
C ILE A 144 8.47 -12.84 18.52
N LEU A 145 8.30 -13.92 19.29
CA LEU A 145 8.89 -15.22 18.97
C LEU A 145 8.29 -15.81 17.71
N PHE A 146 6.98 -15.64 17.50
CA PHE A 146 6.32 -16.10 16.28
C PHE A 146 6.87 -15.43 15.04
N PHE A 147 6.95 -14.09 15.02
CA PHE A 147 7.45 -13.38 13.84
C PHE A 147 8.90 -13.71 13.54
N TYR A 148 9.74 -13.89 14.57
CA TYR A 148 11.10 -14.39 14.40
C TYR A 148 11.11 -15.75 13.68
N ILE A 149 10.44 -16.77 14.23
CA ILE A 149 10.41 -18.13 13.66
C ILE A 149 9.82 -18.12 12.24
N PHE A 150 8.71 -17.40 12.05
CA PHE A 150 8.01 -17.33 10.78
C PHE A 150 8.89 -16.72 9.68
N LEU A 151 9.56 -15.61 9.96
CA LEU A 151 10.43 -14.95 8.99
C LEU A 151 11.73 -15.71 8.76
N GLU A 152 12.31 -16.33 9.80
CA GLU A 152 13.52 -17.15 9.66
C GLU A 152 13.29 -18.31 8.70
N ASN A 153 12.14 -19.00 8.82
CA ASN A 153 11.78 -20.08 7.91
C ASN A 153 11.49 -19.60 6.49
N LEU A 154 10.97 -18.39 6.32
CA LEU A 154 10.78 -17.78 4.99
C LEU A 154 12.10 -17.33 4.37
N TYR A 155 13.03 -16.85 5.20
CA TYR A 155 14.33 -16.32 4.78
C TYR A 155 15.33 -17.43 4.42
N SER A 156 15.40 -18.49 5.24
CA SER A 156 16.36 -19.59 5.09
C SER A 156 16.12 -20.51 3.87
N GLU A 157 15.19 -20.14 2.98
CA GLU A 157 14.73 -20.98 1.84
C GLU A 157 14.34 -22.41 2.27
N SER A 158 13.98 -22.57 3.55
CA SER A 158 13.63 -23.83 4.20
C SER A 158 12.25 -24.41 3.87
N PRO A 159 11.40 -23.90 2.95
CA PRO A 159 10.43 -24.80 2.33
C PRO A 159 11.16 -25.63 1.26
N LYS A 160 12.18 -26.39 1.69
CA LYS A 160 12.72 -27.52 0.93
C LYS A 160 11.57 -28.53 0.82
N ASN A 161 10.84 -28.51 -0.29
CA ASN A 161 9.83 -29.49 -0.69
C ASN A 161 8.58 -29.72 0.20
N ASN A 162 8.22 -28.83 1.12
CA ASN A 162 7.15 -29.12 2.09
C ASN A 162 5.77 -28.56 1.73
N ASN A 163 4.76 -29.42 1.91
CA ASN A 163 3.34 -29.09 1.94
C ASN A 163 3.07 -27.98 2.98
N TYR A 164 2.20 -27.02 2.68
CA TYR A 164 1.79 -25.95 3.60
C TYR A 164 1.36 -26.49 4.98
N LYS A 165 0.73 -27.67 5.02
CA LYS A 165 0.31 -28.31 6.27
C LYS A 165 1.49 -28.66 7.18
N ASP A 166 2.60 -29.13 6.61
CA ASP A 166 3.79 -29.51 7.38
C ASP A 166 4.52 -28.27 7.89
N PHE A 167 4.73 -27.28 7.00
CA PHE A 167 5.23 -25.97 7.38
C PHE A 167 4.40 -25.36 8.54
N SER A 168 3.08 -25.36 8.40
CA SER A 168 2.16 -24.80 9.39
C SER A 168 2.26 -25.46 10.76
N ARG A 169 2.49 -26.77 10.79
CA ARG A 169 2.69 -27.55 12.02
C ARG A 169 4.09 -27.33 12.62
N GLU A 170 5.11 -27.27 11.77
CA GLU A 170 6.50 -27.03 12.18
C GLU A 170 6.66 -25.66 12.85
N ILE A 171 6.08 -24.61 12.29
CA ILE A 171 6.08 -23.27 12.90
C ILE A 171 5.40 -23.29 14.28
N ALA A 172 4.25 -23.96 14.41
CA ALA A 172 3.53 -24.04 15.68
C ALA A 172 4.32 -24.81 16.75
N ASN A 173 4.87 -25.98 16.40
CA ASN A 173 5.71 -26.75 17.31
C ASN A 173 6.96 -25.97 17.75
N SER A 174 7.61 -25.28 16.81
CA SER A 174 8.79 -24.45 17.08
C SER A 174 8.44 -23.30 18.01
N LEU A 175 7.30 -22.63 17.80
CA LEU A 175 6.82 -21.57 18.67
C LEU A 175 6.53 -22.09 20.09
N ASN A 176 5.77 -23.18 20.22
CA ASN A 176 5.45 -23.76 21.53
C ASN A 176 6.71 -24.18 22.28
N GLY A 177 7.73 -24.69 21.57
CA GLY A 177 9.04 -25.03 22.13
C GLY A 177 9.82 -23.79 22.60
N LEU A 178 9.91 -22.77 21.74
CA LEU A 178 10.68 -21.55 22.02
C LEU A 178 10.07 -20.74 23.16
N VAL A 179 8.74 -20.62 23.21
CA VAL A 179 8.02 -19.95 24.30
C VAL A 179 8.35 -20.61 25.65
N LYS A 180 8.38 -21.95 25.71
CA LYS A 180 8.77 -22.68 26.93
C LYS A 180 10.23 -22.37 27.30
N GLN A 181 11.14 -22.37 26.33
CA GLN A 181 12.56 -22.10 26.58
C GLN A 181 12.81 -20.65 27.04
N VAL A 182 12.07 -19.68 26.53
CA VAL A 182 12.26 -18.25 26.85
C VAL A 182 11.56 -17.85 28.16
N ILE A 183 10.37 -18.41 28.45
CA ILE A 183 9.56 -18.02 29.62
C ILE A 183 9.93 -18.82 30.89
N LEU A 184 10.15 -20.14 30.80
CA LEU A 184 10.41 -20.99 31.98
C LEU A 184 11.67 -20.61 32.79
N PRO A 185 12.76 -20.06 32.21
CA PRO A 185 13.92 -19.68 33.00
C PRO A 185 13.76 -18.42 33.86
N ALA A 186 12.65 -17.66 33.74
CA ALA A 186 12.49 -16.34 34.33
C ALA A 186 12.23 -16.31 35.85
N GLU A 187 12.19 -17.47 36.53
CA GLU A 187 11.78 -17.57 37.94
C GLU A 187 12.86 -17.14 38.97
N ASP A 188 14.13 -16.93 38.58
CA ASP A 188 15.22 -16.51 39.50
C ASP A 188 16.14 -15.44 38.87
N ASN A 189 15.88 -14.14 39.08
CA ASN A 189 16.75 -13.01 38.67
C ASN A 189 17.14 -12.92 37.18
N LYS A 190 16.44 -13.61 36.27
CA LYS A 190 16.73 -13.66 34.82
C LYS A 190 15.97 -12.63 33.97
N TYR A 191 15.47 -11.54 34.57
CA TYR A 191 14.74 -10.50 33.83
C TYR A 191 15.61 -9.84 32.75
N ILE A 192 16.88 -9.57 33.08
CA ILE A 192 17.86 -9.08 32.09
C ILE A 192 18.01 -10.08 30.95
N ASP A 193 18.13 -11.38 31.22
CA ASP A 193 18.25 -12.41 30.17
C ASP A 193 17.01 -12.46 29.28
N LEU A 194 15.81 -12.33 29.86
CA LEU A 194 14.57 -12.21 29.10
C LEU A 194 14.60 -10.97 28.19
N VAL A 195 14.97 -9.80 28.73
CA VAL A 195 15.08 -8.55 27.97
C VAL A 195 16.11 -8.66 26.84
N CYS A 196 17.30 -9.21 27.12
CA CYS A 196 18.35 -9.46 26.13
C CYS A 196 17.87 -10.40 25.03
N ASN A 197 17.22 -11.51 25.39
CA ASN A 197 16.67 -12.46 24.42
C ASN A 197 15.59 -11.82 23.55
N LEU A 198 14.64 -11.10 24.15
CA LEU A 198 13.59 -10.41 23.41
C LEU A 198 14.17 -9.35 22.46
N THR A 199 15.17 -8.59 22.91
CA THR A 199 15.88 -7.60 22.09
C THR A 199 16.51 -8.26 20.86
N PHE A 200 17.27 -9.34 21.06
CA PHE A 200 17.83 -10.13 19.96
C PHE A 200 16.76 -10.56 18.94
N TYR A 201 15.63 -11.09 19.42
CA TYR A 201 14.53 -11.50 18.53
C TYR A 201 13.90 -10.30 17.81
N ILE A 202 13.80 -9.14 18.46
CA ILE A 202 13.24 -7.92 17.86
C ILE A 202 14.13 -7.37 16.75
N GLU A 203 15.42 -7.28 16.99
CA GLU A 203 16.42 -6.85 16.02
C GLU A 203 16.45 -7.78 14.81
N SER A 204 16.55 -9.09 15.08
CA SER A 204 16.56 -10.12 14.05
C SER A 204 15.28 -10.12 13.21
N THR A 205 14.12 -9.93 13.84
CA THR A 205 12.82 -9.86 13.15
C THR A 205 12.75 -8.64 12.24
N ASN A 206 13.16 -7.46 12.70
CA ASN A 206 13.19 -6.25 11.87
C ASN A 206 14.14 -6.40 10.68
N TYR A 207 15.35 -6.91 10.93
CA TYR A 207 16.32 -7.20 9.87
C TYR A 207 15.75 -8.14 8.80
N MET A 208 15.10 -9.23 9.21
CA MET A 208 14.49 -10.19 8.26
C MET A 208 13.34 -9.58 7.48
N PHE A 209 12.48 -8.77 8.12
CA PHE A 209 11.46 -8.01 7.40
C PHE A 209 12.10 -7.11 6.32
N ASP A 210 13.12 -6.35 6.67
CA ASP A 210 13.78 -5.44 5.73
C ASP A 210 14.42 -6.18 4.56
N LYS A 211 15.07 -7.33 4.82
CA LYS A 211 15.61 -8.18 3.75
C LYS A 211 14.53 -8.71 2.82
N LEU A 212 13.42 -9.24 3.35
CA LEU A 212 12.34 -9.79 2.53
C LEU A 212 11.59 -8.71 1.74
N ILE A 213 11.35 -7.54 2.35
CA ILE A 213 10.75 -6.38 1.69
C ILE A 213 11.67 -5.91 0.56
N ASN A 214 12.96 -5.73 0.82
CA ASN A 214 13.97 -5.31 -0.16
C ASN A 214 14.06 -6.32 -1.32
N LYS A 215 14.04 -7.63 -1.03
CA LYS A 215 13.98 -8.68 -2.06
C LYS A 215 12.79 -8.45 -2.99
N CYS A 216 11.59 -8.27 -2.45
CA CYS A 216 10.40 -8.01 -3.28
C CYS A 216 10.52 -6.73 -4.12
N GLN A 217 11.04 -5.64 -3.53
CA GLN A 217 11.21 -4.36 -4.22
C GLN A 217 12.17 -4.49 -5.40
N ASN A 218 13.32 -5.16 -5.20
CA ASN A 218 14.29 -5.38 -6.26
C ASN A 218 13.72 -6.24 -7.40
N SER A 219 13.00 -7.32 -7.07
CA SER A 219 12.34 -8.16 -8.06
C SER A 219 11.30 -7.37 -8.88
N LEU A 220 10.59 -6.42 -8.25
CA LEU A 220 9.60 -5.58 -8.93
C LEU A 220 10.24 -4.46 -9.75
N LEU A 221 11.35 -3.87 -9.32
CA LEU A 221 11.95 -2.73 -10.01
C LEU A 221 12.91 -3.11 -11.14
N PHE A 222 13.83 -4.04 -10.94
CA PHE A 222 15.00 -4.13 -11.82
C PHE A 222 14.88 -5.20 -12.89
N THR A 223 14.72 -6.48 -12.56
CA THR A 223 14.40 -7.57 -13.51
C THR A 223 14.02 -8.81 -12.73
N PHE A 224 13.00 -9.55 -13.18
CA PHE A 224 12.77 -10.91 -12.69
C PHE A 224 13.90 -11.83 -13.14
N THR A 225 14.76 -12.24 -12.21
CA THR A 225 15.75 -13.28 -12.44
C THR A 225 15.08 -14.66 -12.51
N VAL A 226 15.73 -15.63 -13.14
CA VAL A 226 15.28 -17.05 -13.11
C VAL A 226 15.13 -17.56 -11.66
N ASN A 227 15.88 -16.98 -10.71
CA ASN A 227 15.77 -17.28 -9.29
C ASN A 227 14.54 -16.61 -8.65
N ASP A 228 14.22 -15.35 -9.00
CA ASP A 228 12.92 -14.74 -8.62
C ASP A 228 11.76 -15.56 -9.14
N PHE A 229 11.88 -16.07 -10.37
CA PHE A 229 10.95 -17.05 -10.91
C PHE A 229 10.93 -18.28 -10.02
N LYS A 230 12.01 -18.99 -9.70
CA LYS A 230 11.95 -20.21 -8.86
C LYS A 230 11.40 -19.97 -7.44
N ASP A 231 11.81 -18.88 -6.80
CA ASP A 231 11.44 -18.54 -5.42
C ASP A 231 9.97 -18.15 -5.30
N PHE A 232 9.48 -17.33 -6.23
CA PHE A 232 8.08 -16.88 -6.24
C PHE A 232 7.17 -17.75 -7.12
N SER A 233 7.72 -18.63 -7.97
CA SER A 233 6.96 -19.62 -8.78
C SER A 233 6.56 -20.87 -7.99
N LYS A 234 6.99 -21.00 -6.73
CA LYS A 234 6.24 -21.77 -5.71
C LYS A 234 4.90 -21.08 -5.41
N LYS A 235 4.13 -20.81 -6.49
CA LYS A 235 2.87 -20.06 -6.57
C LYS A 235 1.86 -20.58 -5.56
N SER A 236 1.88 -21.87 -5.23
CA SER A 236 0.96 -22.45 -4.25
C SER A 236 1.27 -22.00 -2.82
N PHE A 237 2.53 -22.02 -2.39
CA PHE A 237 2.90 -21.84 -0.98
C PHE A 237 2.69 -20.39 -0.51
N LEU A 238 3.32 -19.42 -1.17
CA LEU A 238 3.18 -18.00 -0.81
C LEU A 238 1.75 -17.51 -0.97
N ARG A 239 1.02 -17.94 -2.02
CA ARG A 239 -0.40 -17.60 -2.17
C ARG A 239 -1.23 -18.21 -1.04
N THR A 240 -0.88 -19.39 -0.54
CA THR A 240 -1.58 -20.01 0.60
C THR A 240 -1.33 -19.22 1.88
N ILE A 241 -0.09 -18.82 2.15
CA ILE A 241 0.26 -17.93 3.27
C ILE A 241 -0.53 -16.61 3.19
N VAL A 242 -0.50 -15.93 2.03
CA VAL A 242 -1.22 -14.68 1.83
C VAL A 242 -2.73 -14.86 2.04
N LYS A 243 -3.33 -15.95 1.54
CA LYS A 243 -4.74 -16.26 1.74
C LYS A 243 -5.08 -16.48 3.20
N GLU A 244 -4.25 -17.21 3.93
CA GLU A 244 -4.48 -17.53 5.35
C GLU A 244 -4.36 -16.28 6.23
N ILE A 245 -3.38 -15.41 5.96
CA ILE A 245 -3.26 -14.11 6.63
C ILE A 245 -4.49 -13.25 6.34
N LYS A 246 -4.89 -13.10 5.07
CA LYS A 246 -6.09 -12.35 4.68
C LYS A 246 -7.35 -12.91 5.38
N ARG A 247 -7.46 -14.24 5.49
CA ARG A 247 -8.57 -14.91 6.20
C ARG A 247 -8.59 -14.57 7.69
N ALA A 248 -7.44 -14.61 8.36
CA ALA A 248 -7.36 -14.27 9.77
C ALA A 248 -7.66 -12.77 10.01
N VAL A 249 -7.15 -11.89 9.15
CA VAL A 249 -7.40 -10.44 9.19
C VAL A 249 -8.89 -10.10 9.04
N LEU A 250 -9.69 -10.89 8.29
CA LEU A 250 -11.15 -10.66 8.18
C LEU A 250 -11.87 -10.70 9.53
N LYS A 251 -11.32 -11.39 10.53
CA LYS A 251 -11.89 -11.47 11.88
C LYS A 251 -11.64 -10.22 12.71
N ASN A 252 -10.74 -9.34 12.26
CA ASN A 252 -10.40 -8.09 12.91
C ASN A 252 -10.78 -6.90 11.99
N PRO A 253 -11.90 -6.19 12.23
CA PRO A 253 -12.36 -5.10 11.37
C PRO A 253 -11.34 -3.97 11.21
N ARG A 254 -10.57 -3.65 12.25
CA ARG A 254 -9.55 -2.59 12.22
C ARG A 254 -8.41 -2.97 11.26
N LEU A 255 -7.87 -4.18 11.42
CA LEU A 255 -6.81 -4.69 10.56
C LEU A 255 -7.31 -4.93 9.12
N HIS A 256 -8.55 -5.42 8.96
CA HIS A 256 -9.19 -5.56 7.67
C HIS A 256 -9.27 -4.23 6.92
N ASN A 257 -9.66 -3.16 7.61
CA ASN A 257 -9.70 -1.83 7.04
C ASN A 257 -8.30 -1.36 6.65
N ILE A 258 -7.26 -1.56 7.47
CA ILE A 258 -5.89 -1.17 7.10
C ILE A 258 -5.42 -1.91 5.84
N LEU A 259 -5.62 -3.23 5.78
CA LEU A 259 -5.14 -4.04 4.66
C LEU A 259 -5.92 -3.81 3.37
N ASN A 260 -7.24 -3.60 3.46
CA ASN A 260 -8.14 -3.55 2.31
C ASN A 260 -8.69 -2.15 2.01
N LYS A 261 -8.25 -1.11 2.72
CA LYS A 261 -8.68 0.25 2.40
C LYS A 261 -8.25 0.63 0.98
N ASP A 262 -9.25 0.91 0.14
CA ASP A 262 -9.04 1.15 -1.28
C ASP A 262 -8.30 2.46 -1.54
N VAL A 263 -7.08 2.36 -2.06
CA VAL A 263 -6.52 3.42 -2.90
C VAL A 263 -7.06 3.18 -4.30
N ASN A 264 -8.06 3.98 -4.65
CA ASN A 264 -8.98 3.67 -5.74
C ASN A 264 -8.38 3.80 -7.16
N CYS A 265 -7.13 4.27 -7.32
CA CYS A 265 -6.38 4.28 -8.59
C CYS A 265 -4.98 4.88 -8.38
N LEU A 266 -3.95 4.23 -8.90
CA LEU A 266 -2.64 4.82 -9.21
C LEU A 266 -2.40 4.66 -10.72
N ALA A 267 -1.84 5.68 -11.36
CA ALA A 267 -1.50 5.62 -12.78
C ALA A 267 -0.20 6.35 -13.08
N ILE A 268 0.60 5.76 -13.98
CA ILE A 268 1.77 6.37 -14.60
C ILE A 268 1.48 6.59 -16.08
N MET A 269 1.80 7.77 -16.60
CA MET A 269 1.73 8.12 -18.01
C MET A 269 3.12 8.44 -18.54
N THR A 270 3.46 7.89 -19.70
CA THR A 270 4.61 8.37 -20.48
C THR A 270 4.09 9.12 -21.70
N PHE A 271 4.50 10.37 -21.85
CA PHE A 271 4.12 11.25 -22.96
C PHE A 271 5.27 12.22 -23.27
N ASN A 272 5.64 12.38 -24.55
CA ASN A 272 6.76 13.23 -24.99
C ASN A 272 8.06 13.02 -24.19
N ASN A 273 8.43 11.76 -23.95
CA ASN A 273 9.59 11.34 -23.15
C ASN A 273 9.60 11.84 -21.69
N LYS A 274 8.47 12.35 -21.19
CA LYS A 274 8.28 12.70 -19.77
C LYS A 274 7.39 11.67 -19.09
N LYS A 275 7.67 11.41 -17.81
CA LYS A 275 6.82 10.57 -16.96
C LYS A 275 5.92 11.46 -16.10
N TYR A 276 4.68 11.04 -15.96
CA TYR A 276 3.69 11.70 -15.12
C TYR A 276 3.04 10.65 -14.23
N ILE A 277 2.74 11.01 -12.98
CA ILE A 277 2.08 10.12 -12.03
C ILE A 277 0.88 10.82 -11.42
N ALA A 278 -0.19 10.07 -11.22
CA ALA A 278 -1.38 10.54 -10.52
C ALA A 278 -1.87 9.45 -9.57
N VAL A 279 -2.23 9.86 -8.36
CA VAL A 279 -2.83 9.00 -7.34
C VAL A 279 -4.19 9.58 -6.96
N ASN A 280 -5.20 8.72 -6.88
CA ASN A 280 -6.53 9.14 -6.47
C ASN A 280 -6.57 9.32 -4.95
N GLY A 281 -7.08 10.46 -4.47
CA GLY A 281 -7.17 10.78 -3.04
C GLY A 281 -5.97 11.52 -2.45
N LEU A 282 -4.86 11.63 -3.18
CA LEU A 282 -3.66 12.38 -2.80
C LEU A 282 -3.58 13.78 -3.44
N ASP A 283 -4.67 14.35 -3.95
CA ASP A 283 -4.63 15.77 -4.35
C ASP A 283 -4.44 16.64 -3.10
N ILE A 284 -3.56 17.65 -3.21
CA ILE A 284 -3.29 18.63 -2.17
C ILE A 284 -4.42 19.66 -2.19
N ASP A 285 -5.19 19.76 -1.09
CA ASP A 285 -6.18 20.82 -0.87
C ASP A 285 -5.55 21.90 0.02
N ASP A 286 -5.78 23.20 -0.19
CA ASP A 286 -5.13 24.32 0.52
C ASP A 286 -5.38 24.42 2.05
N LYS A 287 -5.84 23.36 2.72
CA LYS A 287 -6.09 23.35 4.17
C LYS A 287 -4.84 22.95 4.94
N LEU A 288 -4.34 23.85 5.77
CA LEU A 288 -3.26 23.59 6.75
C LEU A 288 -3.76 22.64 7.86
N ASN A 289 -3.62 21.33 7.66
CA ASN A 289 -3.80 20.33 8.72
C ASN A 289 -2.77 19.19 8.61
N GLU A 290 -2.63 18.37 9.65
CA GLU A 290 -1.67 17.25 9.68
C GLU A 290 -1.82 16.30 8.48
N ARG A 291 -3.07 16.03 8.07
CA ARG A 291 -3.37 15.21 6.89
C ARG A 291 -2.81 15.79 5.58
N TYR A 292 -2.76 17.11 5.45
CA TYR A 292 -2.15 17.79 4.31
C TYR A 292 -0.65 17.54 4.23
N ASN A 293 0.05 17.65 5.36
CA ASN A 293 1.49 17.42 5.43
C ASN A 293 1.82 15.98 5.02
N ASN A 294 1.07 15.01 5.54
CA ASN A 294 1.25 13.60 5.18
C ASN A 294 1.06 13.36 3.67
N LYS A 295 0.07 14.00 3.03
CA LYS A 295 -0.12 13.87 1.57
C LYS A 295 1.08 14.40 0.78
N LYS A 296 1.60 15.57 1.15
CA LYS A 296 2.75 16.19 0.49
C LYS A 296 3.99 15.32 0.63
N GLU A 297 4.23 14.81 1.83
CA GLU A 297 5.32 13.89 2.13
C GLU A 297 5.22 12.59 1.31
N ILE A 298 4.03 11.99 1.24
CA ILE A 298 3.78 10.81 0.40
C ILE A 298 4.08 11.11 -1.08
N ILE A 299 3.68 12.27 -1.60
CA ILE A 299 3.98 12.67 -2.98
C ILE A 299 5.50 12.79 -3.19
N THR A 300 6.22 13.41 -2.26
CA THR A 300 7.69 13.51 -2.31
C THR A 300 8.33 12.13 -2.36
N ILE A 301 7.94 11.21 -1.47
CA ILE A 301 8.45 9.84 -1.42
C ILE A 301 8.19 9.11 -2.75
N ILE A 302 6.97 9.22 -3.30
CA ILE A 302 6.64 8.62 -4.61
C ILE A 302 7.55 9.15 -5.72
N ILE A 303 7.79 10.47 -5.74
CA ILE A 303 8.66 11.10 -6.72
C ILE A 303 10.08 10.59 -6.57
N GLU A 304 10.61 10.56 -5.35
CA GLU A 304 11.97 10.09 -5.08
C GLU A 304 12.18 8.62 -5.47
N LEU A 305 11.23 7.74 -5.12
CA LEU A 305 11.29 6.33 -5.48
C LEU A 305 11.31 6.10 -7.00
N LEU A 306 10.59 6.92 -7.76
CA LEU A 306 10.48 6.80 -9.22
C LEU A 306 11.42 7.72 -10.00
N LYS A 307 12.18 8.57 -9.33
CA LYS A 307 13.14 9.45 -10.00
C LYS A 307 14.27 8.58 -10.55
N LYS A 308 14.64 8.82 -11.80
CA LYS A 308 15.86 8.31 -12.42
C LYS A 308 16.65 9.53 -12.86
N ASP A 309 17.99 9.48 -12.77
CA ASP A 309 18.90 10.63 -12.91
C ASP A 309 18.61 11.57 -14.10
N SER A 310 18.01 11.08 -15.18
CA SER A 310 17.71 11.83 -16.40
C SER A 310 16.21 12.00 -16.74
N THR A 311 15.28 11.59 -15.87
CA THR A 311 13.84 11.59 -16.21
C THR A 311 13.08 12.68 -15.47
N GLU A 312 12.46 13.59 -16.22
CA GLU A 312 11.49 14.53 -15.66
C GLU A 312 10.23 13.75 -15.26
N LEU A 313 10.02 13.59 -13.95
CA LEU A 313 8.82 13.01 -13.35
C LEU A 313 7.96 14.12 -12.77
N LYS A 314 6.70 14.19 -13.21
CA LYS A 314 5.72 15.16 -12.71
C LYS A 314 4.55 14.48 -12.01
N TYR A 315 4.28 14.87 -10.76
CA TYR A 315 3.03 14.53 -10.10
C TYR A 315 1.88 15.41 -10.65
N VAL A 316 0.73 14.79 -10.93
CA VAL A 316 -0.41 15.42 -11.61
C VAL A 316 -1.67 15.36 -10.75
N GLU A 317 -2.13 16.54 -10.35
CA GLU A 317 -3.38 16.75 -9.62
C GLU A 317 -4.56 17.07 -10.53
N ILE A 318 -5.75 17.11 -9.95
CA ILE A 318 -6.95 17.56 -10.67
C ILE A 318 -6.80 19.04 -11.05
N SER A 319 -6.63 19.28 -12.34
CA SER A 319 -6.63 20.64 -12.87
C SER A 319 -8.04 21.16 -13.17
N ASN A 320 -8.21 22.47 -13.25
CA ASN A 320 -9.42 23.14 -13.75
C ASN A 320 -9.83 22.69 -15.17
N LYS A 321 -8.89 22.14 -15.95
CA LYS A 321 -9.12 21.63 -17.31
C LYS A 321 -9.52 20.15 -17.34
N THR A 322 -9.51 19.46 -16.20
CA THR A 322 -9.92 18.05 -16.10
C THR A 322 -11.37 17.91 -16.53
N LYS A 323 -11.67 16.93 -17.39
CA LYS A 323 -12.98 16.78 -18.04
C LYS A 323 -13.77 15.59 -17.52
N TYR A 324 -15.08 15.78 -17.49
CA TYR A 324 -16.07 14.71 -17.42
C TYR A 324 -16.79 14.63 -18.77
N SER A 325 -16.65 13.51 -19.48
CA SER A 325 -17.34 13.28 -20.75
C SER A 325 -18.68 12.58 -20.53
N PHE A 326 -19.71 13.04 -21.24
CA PHE A 326 -21.04 12.41 -21.21
C PHE A 326 -21.02 11.02 -21.86
N ALA A 327 -22.04 10.21 -21.57
CA ALA A 327 -22.20 8.90 -22.18
C ALA A 327 -22.28 8.96 -23.72
N PHE A 328 -22.96 9.97 -24.26
CA PHE A 328 -23.19 10.16 -25.70
C PHE A 328 -22.73 11.56 -26.13
N PRO A 329 -21.43 11.78 -26.35
CA PRO A 329 -20.94 13.06 -26.84
C PRO A 329 -21.41 13.27 -28.29
N THR A 330 -22.08 14.39 -28.57
CA THR A 330 -22.39 14.82 -29.95
C THR A 330 -21.13 15.43 -30.56
N ILE A 331 -20.40 14.64 -31.35
CA ILE A 331 -19.18 15.07 -32.04
C ILE A 331 -19.59 15.59 -33.42
N ASN A 332 -19.76 16.90 -33.57
CA ASN A 332 -19.92 17.53 -34.88
C ASN A 332 -18.55 17.99 -35.38
N ASN A 333 -18.15 17.55 -36.58
CA ASN A 333 -16.87 17.94 -37.21
C ASN A 333 -16.85 19.41 -37.63
N ASP A 334 -18.02 20.04 -37.79
CA ASP A 334 -18.18 21.46 -38.06
C ASP A 334 -18.77 22.18 -36.84
N SER A 335 -18.14 23.31 -36.50
CA SER A 335 -18.51 24.31 -35.49
C SER A 335 -17.89 24.19 -34.09
N LYS A 336 -17.50 25.38 -33.59
CA LYS A 336 -16.88 25.75 -32.30
C LYS A 336 -17.67 25.37 -31.03
N LYS A 337 -18.55 24.36 -31.05
CA LYS A 337 -19.33 23.89 -29.90
C LYS A 337 -19.11 22.40 -29.70
N ASN A 338 -18.03 22.03 -29.00
CA ASN A 338 -17.86 20.67 -28.49
C ASN A 338 -18.94 20.40 -27.43
N LYS A 339 -20.08 19.86 -27.87
CA LYS A 339 -21.12 19.30 -26.99
C LYS A 339 -20.57 17.99 -26.42
N GLY A 340 -20.68 17.76 -25.11
CA GLY A 340 -20.41 16.43 -24.54
C GLY A 340 -19.42 16.34 -23.39
N PHE A 341 -18.98 17.46 -22.79
CA PHE A 341 -18.22 17.42 -21.55
C PHE A 341 -18.45 18.65 -20.67
N ILE A 342 -18.15 18.50 -19.37
CA ILE A 342 -17.93 19.62 -18.44
C ILE A 342 -16.50 19.59 -17.92
N THR A 343 -16.00 20.75 -17.48
CA THR A 343 -14.69 20.86 -16.84
C THR A 343 -14.81 20.93 -15.32
N TYR A 344 -13.73 20.58 -14.62
CA TYR A 344 -13.70 20.70 -13.18
C TYR A 344 -13.89 22.15 -12.70
N LYS A 345 -13.43 23.14 -13.49
CA LYS A 345 -13.71 24.57 -13.22
C LYS A 345 -15.21 24.85 -13.15
N MET A 346 -15.97 24.40 -14.16
CA MET A 346 -17.43 24.59 -14.22
C MET A 346 -18.11 23.92 -13.03
N TYR A 347 -17.67 22.71 -12.65
CA TYR A 347 -18.21 22.02 -11.49
C TYR A 347 -17.88 22.73 -10.16
N LYS A 348 -16.64 23.21 -9.95
CA LYS A 348 -16.27 23.96 -8.72
C LYS A 348 -17.16 25.19 -8.55
N GLN A 349 -17.33 25.98 -9.62
CA GLN A 349 -18.17 27.18 -9.62
C GLN A 349 -19.67 26.86 -9.45
N PHE A 350 -20.13 25.70 -9.91
CA PHE A 350 -21.50 25.26 -9.65
C PHE A 350 -21.70 24.79 -8.20
N ASN A 351 -20.64 24.26 -7.57
CA ASN A 351 -20.66 23.61 -6.27
C ASN A 351 -20.10 24.48 -5.13
N GLU A 352 -20.27 25.81 -5.21
CA GLU A 352 -19.66 26.79 -4.27
C GLU A 352 -20.03 26.55 -2.79
N ASN A 353 -21.17 25.90 -2.50
CA ASN A 353 -21.59 25.54 -1.13
C ASN A 353 -21.36 24.06 -0.77
N ASN A 354 -20.53 23.34 -1.52
CA ASN A 354 -20.26 21.90 -1.33
C ASN A 354 -21.50 20.98 -1.37
N LYS A 355 -22.66 21.46 -1.84
CA LYS A 355 -23.92 20.69 -1.95
C LYS A 355 -23.75 19.35 -2.70
N TYR A 356 -22.88 19.33 -3.70
CA TYR A 356 -22.63 18.21 -4.60
C TYR A 356 -21.26 17.55 -4.38
N LYS A 357 -20.64 17.71 -3.21
CA LYS A 357 -19.28 17.19 -2.90
C LYS A 357 -19.12 15.69 -3.17
N SER A 358 -20.19 14.90 -3.00
CA SER A 358 -20.21 13.45 -3.30
C SER A 358 -19.96 13.11 -4.78
N TYR A 359 -20.14 14.07 -5.69
CA TYR A 359 -19.95 13.92 -7.13
C TYR A 359 -18.55 14.31 -7.62
N ASN A 360 -17.62 14.65 -6.73
CA ASN A 360 -16.20 14.87 -7.07
C ASN A 360 -15.57 13.68 -7.80
N ARG A 361 -16.12 12.46 -7.64
CA ARG A 361 -15.74 11.25 -8.39
C ARG A 361 -15.71 11.45 -9.91
N MET A 362 -16.47 12.41 -10.43
CA MET A 362 -16.46 12.79 -11.85
C MET A 362 -15.08 13.25 -12.37
N PHE A 363 -14.17 13.72 -11.49
CA PHE A 363 -12.89 14.31 -11.91
C PHE A 363 -11.65 13.68 -11.25
N THR A 364 -11.83 12.81 -10.25
CA THR A 364 -10.73 12.32 -9.39
C THR A 364 -9.96 11.12 -9.93
N CYS A 365 -10.42 10.47 -11.02
CA CYS A 365 -9.69 9.33 -11.59
C CYS A 365 -8.34 9.75 -12.17
N CYS A 366 -7.30 8.94 -11.97
CA CYS A 366 -5.94 9.28 -12.38
C CYS A 366 -5.80 9.45 -13.89
N GLU A 367 -6.48 8.61 -14.68
CA GLU A 367 -6.46 8.68 -16.15
C GLU A 367 -6.97 10.05 -16.63
N ARG A 368 -7.97 10.62 -15.96
CA ARG A 368 -8.51 11.95 -16.31
C ARG A 368 -7.54 13.07 -16.00
N LYS A 369 -6.87 13.02 -14.84
CA LYS A 369 -5.85 13.98 -14.45
C LYS A 369 -4.71 13.97 -15.48
N LEU A 370 -4.20 12.77 -15.79
CA LEU A 370 -3.09 12.56 -16.72
C LEU A 370 -3.44 12.95 -18.16
N ILE A 371 -4.62 12.56 -18.66
CA ILE A 371 -5.09 12.98 -19.99
C ILE A 371 -5.19 14.51 -20.05
N ALA A 372 -5.78 15.16 -19.04
CA ALA A 372 -5.89 16.61 -19.00
C ALA A 372 -4.53 17.32 -19.02
N GLU A 373 -3.51 16.73 -18.38
CA GLU A 373 -2.13 17.21 -18.44
C GLU A 373 -1.53 17.04 -19.83
N ALA A 374 -1.62 15.85 -20.44
CA ALA A 374 -1.12 15.60 -21.79
C ALA A 374 -1.72 16.57 -22.80
N MET A 375 -3.03 16.85 -22.70
CA MET A 375 -3.74 17.76 -23.59
C MET A 375 -3.22 19.20 -23.59
N LYS A 376 -2.42 19.62 -22.61
CA LYS A 376 -1.77 20.96 -22.61
C LYS A 376 -0.71 21.09 -23.71
N SER A 377 -0.15 19.98 -24.16
CA SER A 377 1.02 19.90 -25.05
C SER A 377 0.78 19.01 -26.28
N VAL A 378 -0.47 18.58 -26.51
CA VAL A 378 -0.85 17.84 -27.72
C VAL A 378 -0.75 18.76 -28.94
N ASN A 379 0.08 18.37 -29.90
CA ASN A 379 0.15 18.99 -31.21
C ASN A 379 -0.78 18.26 -32.18
N ASN A 380 -1.77 18.95 -32.76
CA ASN A 380 -2.73 18.33 -33.69
C ASN A 380 -2.10 17.93 -35.04
N ASN A 381 -0.84 18.28 -35.28
CA ASN A 381 -0.12 18.00 -36.52
C ASN A 381 0.76 16.74 -36.44
N SER A 382 0.93 16.12 -35.26
CA SER A 382 1.71 14.89 -35.06
C SER A 382 0.87 13.79 -34.42
N SER A 383 1.18 12.53 -34.74
CA SER A 383 0.62 11.38 -34.03
C SER A 383 1.21 11.32 -32.62
N ASN A 384 0.43 11.75 -31.63
CA ASN A 384 0.87 11.76 -30.24
C ASN A 384 0.60 10.39 -29.60
N LEU A 385 1.64 9.72 -29.10
CA LEU A 385 1.50 8.46 -28.37
C LEU A 385 1.48 8.73 -26.86
N ILE A 386 0.38 8.36 -26.22
CA ILE A 386 0.22 8.34 -24.76
C ILE A 386 0.28 6.88 -24.32
N LYS A 387 1.23 6.53 -23.44
CA LYS A 387 1.26 5.22 -22.77
C LYS A 387 0.78 5.39 -21.34
N LEU A 388 -0.27 4.67 -20.96
CA LEU A 388 -0.82 4.66 -19.60
C LEU A 388 -0.59 3.28 -18.96
N THR A 389 -0.06 3.27 -17.74
CA THR A 389 0.04 2.07 -16.90
C THR A 389 -0.75 2.30 -15.63
N ILE A 390 -1.76 1.47 -15.36
CA ILE A 390 -2.79 1.73 -14.33
C ILE A 390 -3.00 0.52 -13.39
N SER A 391 -3.18 0.78 -12.09
CA SER A 391 -3.37 -0.29 -11.08
C SER A 391 -4.76 -0.92 -11.10
N MET A 392 -5.67 -0.38 -11.92
CA MET A 392 -7.03 -0.87 -12.08
C MET A 392 -7.48 -0.72 -13.53
N LYS A 393 -8.35 -1.61 -14.01
CA LYS A 393 -9.02 -1.43 -15.30
C LYS A 393 -9.77 -0.09 -15.32
N PRO A 394 -9.78 0.65 -16.44
CA PRO A 394 -10.47 1.93 -16.52
C PRO A 394 -11.94 1.76 -16.16
N CYS A 395 -12.42 2.56 -15.20
CA CYS A 395 -13.83 2.59 -14.87
C CYS A 395 -14.64 3.18 -16.03
N GLU A 396 -15.96 3.05 -15.99
CA GLU A 396 -16.83 3.48 -17.08
C GLU A 396 -16.62 4.95 -17.46
N LEU A 397 -16.43 5.80 -16.46
CA LEU A 397 -16.16 7.21 -16.67
C LEU A 397 -14.78 7.49 -17.32
N CYS A 398 -13.77 6.67 -17.00
CA CYS A 398 -12.44 6.74 -17.62
C CYS A 398 -12.48 6.26 -19.08
N LYS A 399 -13.25 5.22 -19.38
CA LYS A 399 -13.44 4.75 -20.76
C LYS A 399 -14.04 5.85 -21.64
N ARG A 400 -15.08 6.54 -21.15
CA ARG A 400 -15.73 7.66 -21.88
C ARG A 400 -14.73 8.76 -22.27
N ILE A 401 -13.85 9.19 -21.34
CA ILE A 401 -12.87 10.23 -21.65
C ILE A 401 -11.76 9.73 -22.59
N ILE A 402 -11.33 8.47 -22.45
CA ILE A 402 -10.31 7.87 -23.33
C ILE A 402 -10.83 7.84 -24.77
N GLU A 403 -12.04 7.31 -24.98
CA GLU A 403 -12.68 7.24 -26.29
C GLU A 403 -12.97 8.62 -26.88
N TYR A 404 -13.48 9.55 -26.06
CA TYR A 404 -13.65 10.95 -26.47
C TYR A 404 -12.33 11.57 -26.94
N THR A 405 -11.23 11.31 -26.22
CA THR A 405 -9.92 11.87 -26.54
C THR A 405 -9.37 11.27 -27.84
N LYS A 406 -9.43 9.95 -28.02
CA LYS A 406 -9.00 9.29 -29.28
C LYS A 406 -9.75 9.80 -30.51
N LYS A 407 -11.05 10.08 -30.37
CA LYS A 407 -11.89 10.56 -31.49
C LYS A 407 -11.67 12.03 -31.81
N THR A 408 -11.50 12.88 -30.78
CA THR A 408 -11.43 14.33 -30.96
C THR A 408 -10.01 14.89 -31.07
N LYS A 409 -9.01 14.07 -30.74
CA LYS A 409 -7.58 14.42 -30.78
C LYS A 409 -6.86 13.32 -31.52
N LYS A 410 -5.94 13.65 -32.43
CA LYS A 410 -5.10 12.70 -33.17
C LYS A 410 -4.06 12.06 -32.23
N VAL A 411 -4.53 11.31 -31.24
CA VAL A 411 -3.73 10.67 -30.21
C VAL A 411 -3.99 9.17 -30.19
N HIS A 412 -2.91 8.40 -30.02
CA HIS A 412 -2.99 6.98 -29.70
C HIS A 412 -2.80 6.80 -28.19
N ILE A 413 -3.68 6.03 -27.56
CA ILE A 413 -3.59 5.72 -26.12
C ILE A 413 -3.43 4.22 -25.96
N SER A 414 -2.24 3.80 -25.55
CA SER A 414 -1.94 2.41 -25.12
C SER A 414 -2.13 2.30 -23.60
N ILE A 415 -2.75 1.21 -23.14
CA ILE A 415 -3.10 1.01 -21.73
C ILE A 415 -2.61 -0.36 -21.26
N ASN A 416 -1.61 -0.36 -20.39
CA ASN A 416 -1.21 -1.53 -19.62
C ASN A 416 -1.90 -1.49 -18.24
N LYS A 417 -2.49 -2.58 -17.79
CA LYS A 417 -3.44 -2.55 -16.65
C LYS A 417 -3.37 -3.79 -15.77
N ALA A 418 -3.66 -3.60 -14.50
CA ALA A 418 -3.93 -4.69 -13.57
C ALA A 418 -5.20 -5.48 -13.94
N LYS A 419 -5.33 -6.69 -13.37
CA LYS A 419 -6.57 -7.49 -13.45
C LYS A 419 -7.74 -6.88 -12.66
N LYS A 420 -7.45 -6.09 -11.61
CA LYS A 420 -8.44 -5.45 -10.72
C LYS A 420 -9.39 -4.52 -11.49
N SER A 421 -10.67 -4.50 -11.14
CA SER A 421 -11.67 -3.59 -11.74
C SER A 421 -12.54 -2.95 -10.67
N SER A 422 -12.89 -1.68 -10.86
CA SER A 422 -13.94 -1.01 -10.09
C SER A 422 -15.21 -0.90 -10.93
N SER A 423 -16.36 -1.27 -10.39
CA SER A 423 -17.67 -0.96 -10.97
C SER A 423 -18.27 0.27 -10.27
N ILE A 424 -18.92 1.13 -11.05
CA ILE A 424 -19.77 2.21 -10.52
C ILE A 424 -21.20 1.75 -10.75
N LYS A 425 -22.04 1.84 -9.70
CA LYS A 425 -23.47 1.52 -9.82
C LYS A 425 -24.11 2.39 -10.91
N GLN A 426 -24.97 1.79 -11.72
CA GLN A 426 -25.59 2.46 -12.86
C GLN A 426 -26.41 3.69 -12.45
N GLU A 427 -27.16 3.61 -11.36
CA GLU A 427 -27.91 4.73 -10.77
C GLU A 427 -27.00 5.95 -10.53
N LYS A 428 -25.84 5.72 -9.90
CA LYS A 428 -24.87 6.78 -9.60
C LYS A 428 -24.25 7.38 -10.87
N LEU A 429 -24.11 6.60 -11.94
CA LEU A 429 -23.68 7.12 -13.24
C LEU A 429 -24.75 8.03 -13.85
N ILE A 430 -26.03 7.66 -13.75
CA ILE A 430 -27.15 8.45 -14.24
C ILE A 430 -27.23 9.78 -13.46
N GLU A 431 -27.13 9.75 -12.14
CA GLU A 431 -27.09 10.97 -11.31
C GLU A 431 -25.94 11.91 -11.71
N MET A 432 -24.74 11.36 -11.94
CA MET A 432 -23.59 12.12 -12.41
C MET A 432 -23.84 12.74 -13.80
N ASP A 433 -24.43 11.98 -14.72
CA ASP A 433 -24.75 12.46 -16.06
C ASP A 433 -25.81 13.58 -16.03
N THR A 434 -26.86 13.45 -15.21
CA THR A 434 -27.88 14.48 -15.02
C THR A 434 -27.29 15.77 -14.46
N LEU A 435 -26.51 15.67 -13.37
CA LEU A 435 -25.84 16.84 -12.78
C LEU A 435 -24.88 17.49 -13.79
N ALA A 436 -24.15 16.69 -14.55
CA ALA A 436 -23.23 17.22 -15.54
C ALA A 436 -23.95 17.95 -16.69
N GLN A 437 -25.15 17.49 -17.06
CA GLN A 437 -26.00 18.17 -18.04
C GLN A 437 -26.55 19.49 -17.49
N GLU A 438 -26.98 19.54 -16.21
CA GLU A 438 -27.40 20.78 -15.56
C GLU A 438 -26.29 21.83 -15.54
N ILE A 439 -25.08 21.43 -15.13
CA ILE A 439 -23.89 22.28 -15.15
C ILE A 439 -23.64 22.78 -16.58
N TYR A 440 -23.63 21.88 -17.56
CA TYR A 440 -23.40 22.25 -18.95
C TYR A 440 -24.42 23.28 -19.46
N ASN A 441 -25.70 23.08 -19.17
CA ASN A 441 -26.76 24.00 -19.56
C ASN A 441 -26.57 25.38 -18.90
N LYS A 442 -26.23 25.43 -17.60
CA LYS A 442 -25.97 26.69 -16.90
C LYS A 442 -24.84 27.50 -17.55
N TYR A 443 -23.78 26.87 -18.03
CA TYR A 443 -22.62 27.60 -18.58
C TYR A 443 -22.66 27.81 -20.09
N ASN A 444 -23.48 27.06 -20.84
CA ASN A 444 -23.53 27.15 -22.31
C ASN A 444 -24.86 27.68 -22.87
N CYS A 445 -25.92 27.76 -22.06
CA CYS A 445 -27.23 28.27 -22.50
C CYS A 445 -27.57 29.66 -21.94
N THR A 446 -26.84 30.20 -20.96
CA THR A 446 -27.10 31.55 -20.40
C THR A 446 -26.42 32.69 -21.16
N ASN A 447 -25.70 32.42 -22.24
CA ASN A 447 -25.15 33.43 -23.16
C ASN A 447 -26.00 33.52 -24.45
N ARG A 448 -27.32 33.43 -24.33
CA ARG A 448 -28.27 33.64 -25.43
C ARG A 448 -29.22 34.77 -25.10
#